data_AF-A0A905STF6-F1
#
_entry.id   AF-A0A905STF6-F1
#
_cell.length_a   1.000
_cell.length_b   1.000
_cell.length_c   1.000
_cell.angle_alpha   90.00
_cell.angle_beta   90.00
_cell.angle_gamma   90.00
#
_symmetry.space_group_name_H-M   'P 1'
#
loop_
_entity.id
_entity.type
_entity.pdbx_description
1 polymer ?
#
loop_
_entity_poly.entity_id
_entity_poly.type
_entity_poly.pdbx_seq_one_letter_code
_entity_poly.pdbx_strand_id
1 'polypeptide(L)'
;MLATTNATILFGLLKALTLENVLSMKLVEIAETLKVERYFHTMVYMGYEGWSTYRSKGPYNEDTVLKSMTARLNIPIISMKGNVSHFLWPHYNRELLAMAYLKGIQEEDKLLLETLWKSLRRNIRSRLIIVAKDEMSDNYLADIVKFCVERKAINVMVVKESVSDSQQFFVPQIFPRFSLNSRTILNISEFVFYPNQIKNMHGSTLRIVMNKKSNKAYLLRQSNGKVVLAGYVGHLLSAFAKKYNATIKTPAFRANDTNVIVRQIDKLVEQGLYDMSAELTMDFEGNASMEYSTICDYLTWCLMVPVGKQIPTYKLYGLIFDIPTASLVLLALVLTTAVLILSTWRKGSPILLKDTLIIIYILNGLLGQSFKMEQNLFGLKSFLYVMISLVGIIFNTSFVTYLQTYKTTPPSESPITNLEMLEKSGMQFIIQSDEFVLLDSYGNLTEYKAFAKVISSFDELNQLRDNYDSRYLYTVTSSQWPLHEQQQKFFTKPLFRLSDMCFVKLTGISVGLQNNSIYKEPYIKSTRKFKQPIF
;
A
#
# COMPACT_ATOMS: atom_id res chain seq x y z
N MET A 1 -32.30 -50.19 57.53
CA MET A 1 -31.03 -49.62 57.01
C MET A 1 -31.14 -49.19 55.53
N LEU A 2 -32.33 -48.74 55.06
CA LEU A 2 -32.60 -48.42 53.63
C LEU A 2 -33.15 -46.98 53.41
N ALA A 3 -33.36 -46.20 54.49
CA ALA A 3 -33.96 -44.85 54.40
C ALA A 3 -32.92 -43.71 54.37
N THR A 4 -31.70 -43.96 54.85
CA THR A 4 -30.64 -42.93 54.91
C THR A 4 -29.98 -42.65 53.57
N THR A 5 -29.93 -43.64 52.66
CA THR A 5 -29.36 -43.52 51.32
C THR A 5 -30.15 -42.55 50.43
N ASN A 6 -31.49 -42.59 50.48
CA ASN A 6 -32.35 -41.71 49.66
C ASN A 6 -32.26 -40.23 50.06
N ALA A 7 -32.09 -39.92 51.36
CA ALA A 7 -31.94 -38.56 51.83
C ALA A 7 -30.59 -37.96 51.38
N THR A 8 -29.48 -38.70 51.52
CA THR A 8 -28.16 -38.26 51.02
C THR A 8 -28.14 -38.03 49.50
N ILE A 9 -28.88 -38.83 48.72
CA ILE A 9 -28.99 -38.65 47.26
C ILE A 9 -29.81 -37.40 46.92
N LEU A 10 -30.92 -37.16 47.62
CA LEU A 10 -31.77 -35.97 47.44
C LEU A 10 -31.06 -34.68 47.84
N PHE A 11 -30.36 -34.68 48.98
CA PHE A 11 -29.52 -33.55 49.41
C PHE A 11 -28.34 -33.32 48.46
N GLY A 12 -27.75 -34.38 47.91
CA GLY A 12 -26.72 -34.29 46.88
C GLY A 12 -27.24 -33.64 45.58
N LEU A 13 -28.45 -34.00 45.14
CA LEU A 13 -29.12 -33.42 43.96
C LEU A 13 -29.50 -31.95 44.17
N LEU A 14 -30.05 -31.59 45.34
CA LEU A 14 -30.37 -30.20 45.69
C LEU A 14 -29.10 -29.34 45.76
N LYS A 15 -28.01 -29.88 46.31
CA LYS A 15 -26.71 -29.18 46.35
C LYS A 15 -26.12 -28.97 44.95
N ALA A 16 -26.24 -29.96 44.06
CA ALA A 16 -25.80 -29.82 42.67
C ALA A 16 -26.63 -28.77 41.91
N LEU A 17 -27.96 -28.81 42.00
CA LEU A 17 -28.86 -27.84 41.36
C LEU A 17 -28.66 -26.40 41.86
N THR A 18 -28.40 -26.24 43.16
CA THR A 18 -28.10 -24.93 43.73
C THR A 18 -26.74 -24.40 43.24
N LEU A 19 -25.71 -25.25 43.19
CA LEU A 19 -24.39 -24.86 42.66
C LEU A 19 -24.46 -24.50 41.16
N GLU A 20 -25.23 -25.25 40.36
CA GLU A 20 -25.49 -24.96 38.93
C GLU A 20 -26.14 -23.60 38.72
N ASN A 21 -27.17 -23.28 39.53
CA ASN A 21 -27.85 -21.99 39.45
C ASN A 21 -26.96 -20.83 39.92
N VAL A 22 -26.08 -21.05 40.91
CA VAL A 22 -25.17 -20.00 41.40
C VAL A 22 -24.06 -19.70 40.38
N LEU A 23 -23.45 -20.73 39.78
CA LEU A 23 -22.42 -20.56 38.74
C LEU A 23 -22.99 -19.82 37.51
N SER A 24 -24.16 -20.24 37.03
CA SER A 24 -24.82 -19.58 35.89
C SER A 24 -25.14 -18.12 36.18
N MET A 25 -25.68 -17.79 37.35
CA MET A 25 -25.93 -16.39 37.75
C MET A 25 -24.64 -15.55 37.79
N LYS A 26 -23.54 -16.10 38.32
CA LYS A 26 -22.25 -15.41 38.37
C LYS A 26 -21.64 -15.17 36.99
N LEU A 27 -21.70 -16.16 36.10
CA LEU A 27 -21.25 -15.99 34.72
C LEU A 27 -22.05 -14.90 33.99
N VAL A 28 -23.36 -14.83 34.25
CA VAL A 28 -24.23 -13.79 33.67
C VAL A 28 -23.86 -12.40 34.21
N GLU A 29 -23.61 -12.25 35.52
CA GLU A 29 -23.16 -11.00 36.13
C GLU A 29 -21.83 -10.51 35.53
N ILE A 30 -20.89 -11.44 35.29
CA ILE A 30 -19.64 -11.14 34.59
C ILE A 30 -19.92 -10.66 33.18
N ALA A 31 -20.77 -11.36 32.43
CA ALA A 31 -21.12 -10.99 31.06
C ALA A 31 -21.83 -9.62 30.97
N GLU A 32 -22.69 -9.29 31.95
CA GLU A 32 -23.31 -7.96 32.07
C GLU A 32 -22.25 -6.88 32.28
N THR A 33 -21.32 -7.10 33.20
CA THR A 33 -20.22 -6.16 33.49
C THR A 33 -19.32 -5.98 32.26
N LEU A 34 -19.01 -7.07 31.55
CA LEU A 34 -18.28 -7.02 30.30
C LEU A 34 -19.03 -6.24 29.22
N LYS A 35 -20.36 -6.32 29.17
CA LYS A 35 -21.17 -5.56 28.20
C LYS A 35 -21.07 -4.06 28.45
N VAL A 36 -20.97 -3.64 29.71
CA VAL A 36 -20.75 -2.24 30.10
C VAL A 36 -19.32 -1.80 29.78
N GLU A 37 -18.31 -2.61 30.11
CA GLU A 37 -16.89 -2.30 29.84
C GLU A 37 -16.63 -2.10 28.34
N ARG A 38 -17.23 -2.97 27.51
CA ARG A 38 -17.22 -2.86 26.05
C ARG A 38 -18.45 -3.54 25.50
N TYR A 39 -19.26 -2.79 24.75
CA TYR A 39 -20.47 -3.35 24.19
C TYR A 39 -20.18 -4.52 23.23
N PHE A 40 -21.08 -5.51 23.20
CA PHE A 40 -21.06 -6.62 22.26
C PHE A 40 -22.48 -7.00 21.82
N HIS A 41 -22.62 -7.36 20.54
CA HIS A 41 -23.91 -7.61 19.89
C HIS A 41 -24.29 -9.09 19.87
N THR A 42 -23.31 -9.99 19.95
CA THR A 42 -23.54 -11.43 19.77
C THR A 42 -22.58 -12.20 20.65
N MET A 43 -23.08 -13.28 21.24
CA MET A 43 -22.27 -14.23 21.98
C MET A 43 -22.09 -15.51 21.17
N VAL A 44 -20.89 -16.06 21.21
CA VAL A 44 -20.54 -17.31 20.55
C VAL A 44 -20.20 -18.32 21.63
N TYR A 45 -20.93 -19.42 21.68
CA TYR A 45 -20.66 -20.53 22.57
C TYR A 45 -20.10 -21.71 21.78
N MET A 46 -19.00 -22.28 22.27
CA MET A 46 -18.37 -23.46 21.68
C MET A 46 -18.44 -24.62 22.67
N GLY A 47 -19.18 -25.67 22.30
CA GLY A 47 -19.34 -26.90 23.07
C GLY A 47 -18.90 -28.15 22.30
N TYR A 48 -18.78 -29.27 23.01
CA TYR A 48 -18.45 -30.56 22.41
C TYR A 48 -19.69 -31.21 21.82
N GLU A 49 -19.49 -32.05 20.80
CA GLU A 49 -20.56 -32.82 20.18
C GLU A 49 -21.08 -33.88 21.16
N GLY A 50 -22.41 -34.00 21.31
CA GLY A 50 -23.03 -34.98 22.20
C GLY A 50 -22.91 -34.70 23.71
N TRP A 51 -22.54 -33.48 24.13
CA TRP A 51 -22.49 -33.17 25.57
C TRP A 51 -23.89 -33.10 26.22
N SER A 52 -24.93 -32.75 25.46
CA SER A 52 -26.30 -32.71 26.02
C SER A 52 -26.82 -34.07 26.52
N THR A 53 -26.20 -35.19 26.11
CA THR A 53 -26.59 -36.54 26.52
C THR A 53 -25.78 -37.11 27.69
N TYR A 54 -24.63 -36.52 28.04
CA TYR A 54 -23.91 -36.86 29.26
C TYR A 54 -24.13 -35.75 30.29
N ARG A 55 -25.07 -35.94 31.23
CA ARG A 55 -25.12 -35.17 32.48
C ARG A 55 -23.73 -35.20 33.09
N SER A 56 -22.97 -34.12 32.92
CA SER A 56 -21.76 -33.89 33.71
C SER A 56 -22.20 -34.03 35.16
N LYS A 57 -21.54 -34.88 35.95
CA LYS A 57 -21.73 -34.94 37.40
C LYS A 57 -21.23 -33.67 38.12
N GLY A 58 -20.84 -32.63 37.37
CA GLY A 58 -20.36 -31.34 37.85
C GLY A 58 -21.40 -30.21 37.72
N PRO A 59 -21.14 -29.05 38.32
CA PRO A 59 -22.07 -27.93 38.46
C PRO A 59 -22.28 -27.10 37.18
N TYR A 60 -21.79 -27.56 36.03
CA TYR A 60 -21.92 -26.85 34.77
C TYR A 60 -22.95 -27.52 33.86
N ASN A 61 -24.02 -26.78 33.55
CA ASN A 61 -25.06 -27.20 32.63
C ASN A 61 -25.20 -26.16 31.50
N GLU A 62 -24.86 -26.56 30.28
CA GLU A 62 -24.87 -25.72 29.07
C GLU A 62 -26.24 -25.06 28.88
N ASP A 63 -27.33 -25.82 28.92
CA ASP A 63 -28.67 -25.30 28.62
C ASP A 63 -29.10 -24.26 29.66
N THR A 64 -28.78 -24.49 30.94
CA THR A 64 -29.09 -23.55 32.02
C THR A 64 -28.27 -22.26 31.88
N VAL A 65 -26.97 -22.36 31.58
CA VAL A 65 -26.09 -21.19 31.37
C VAL A 65 -26.53 -20.40 30.14
N LEU A 66 -26.78 -21.04 29.00
CA LEU A 66 -27.21 -20.33 27.79
C LEU A 66 -28.60 -19.71 27.93
N LYS A 67 -29.54 -20.39 28.59
CA LYS A 67 -30.88 -19.85 28.86
C LYS A 67 -30.85 -18.66 29.81
N SER A 68 -30.04 -18.72 30.87
CA SER A 68 -29.88 -17.59 31.79
C SER A 68 -29.20 -16.38 31.12
N MET A 69 -28.19 -16.62 30.27
CA MET A 69 -27.51 -15.59 29.47
C MET A 69 -28.44 -14.91 28.47
N THR A 70 -29.21 -15.68 27.69
CA THR A 70 -30.18 -15.14 26.72
C THR A 70 -31.27 -14.32 27.40
N ALA A 71 -31.85 -14.83 28.49
CA ALA A 71 -32.94 -14.18 29.20
C ALA A 71 -32.52 -12.82 29.82
N ARG A 72 -31.28 -12.71 30.31
CA ARG A 72 -30.83 -11.52 31.04
C ARG A 72 -30.08 -10.50 30.16
N LEU A 73 -29.26 -10.96 29.21
CA LEU A 73 -28.44 -10.06 28.36
C LEU A 73 -29.21 -9.54 27.13
N ASN A 74 -30.30 -10.20 26.74
CA ASN A 74 -31.10 -9.92 25.55
C ASN A 74 -30.25 -9.78 24.27
N ILE A 75 -29.37 -10.76 24.03
CA ILE A 75 -28.50 -10.83 22.86
C ILE A 75 -28.62 -12.19 22.16
N PRO A 76 -28.43 -12.25 20.83
CA PRO A 76 -28.33 -13.51 20.11
C PRO A 76 -27.10 -14.31 20.56
N ILE A 77 -27.30 -15.60 20.80
CA ILE A 77 -26.23 -16.56 21.07
C ILE A 77 -26.14 -17.56 19.91
N ILE A 78 -24.93 -17.70 19.36
CA ILE A 78 -24.60 -18.73 18.37
C ILE A 78 -23.94 -19.88 19.11
N SER A 79 -24.66 -21.00 19.27
CA SER A 79 -24.09 -22.24 19.82
C SER A 79 -23.51 -23.08 18.69
N MET A 80 -22.20 -23.29 18.72
CA MET A 80 -21.48 -24.19 17.83
C MET A 80 -21.07 -25.43 18.62
N LYS A 81 -21.30 -26.60 18.02
CA LYS A 81 -21.00 -27.90 18.63
C LYS A 81 -20.03 -28.69 17.77
N GLY A 82 -19.11 -29.38 18.44
CA GLY A 82 -18.21 -30.32 17.78
C GLY A 82 -17.16 -29.65 16.91
N ASN A 83 -16.73 -30.34 15.85
CA ASN A 83 -15.64 -29.90 14.98
C ASN A 83 -16.11 -29.06 13.78
N VAL A 84 -17.31 -28.47 13.84
CA VAL A 84 -17.87 -27.69 12.73
C VAL A 84 -17.47 -26.23 12.89
N SER A 85 -16.68 -25.71 11.93
CA SER A 85 -16.32 -24.29 11.88
C SER A 85 -17.18 -23.52 10.87
N HIS A 86 -17.67 -22.34 11.23
CA HIS A 86 -18.39 -21.42 10.33
C HIS A 86 -17.74 -20.05 10.37
N PHE A 87 -17.43 -19.48 9.20
CA PHE A 87 -16.80 -18.16 9.15
C PHE A 87 -17.80 -17.07 9.55
N LEU A 88 -17.59 -16.44 10.70
CA LEU A 88 -18.52 -15.42 11.23
C LEU A 88 -18.25 -14.01 10.69
N TRP A 89 -17.03 -13.73 10.25
CA TRP A 89 -16.61 -12.39 9.81
C TRP A 89 -17.38 -11.78 8.61
N PRO A 90 -17.99 -12.54 7.66
CA PRO A 90 -18.73 -11.92 6.56
C PRO A 90 -20.06 -11.30 7.01
N HIS A 91 -20.64 -11.79 8.11
CA HIS A 91 -22.00 -11.44 8.53
C HIS A 91 -22.05 -10.74 9.90
N TYR A 92 -21.00 -10.87 10.71
CA TYR A 92 -20.98 -10.38 12.08
C TYR A 92 -19.81 -9.44 12.35
N ASN A 93 -20.10 -8.34 13.06
CA ASN A 93 -19.12 -7.33 13.45
C ASN A 93 -18.11 -7.86 14.49
N ARG A 94 -17.01 -7.14 14.72
CA ARG A 94 -15.91 -7.51 15.65
C ARG A 94 -16.28 -7.51 17.14
N GLU A 95 -17.52 -7.18 17.48
CA GLU A 95 -18.00 -7.01 18.84
C GLU A 95 -18.68 -8.29 19.33
N LEU A 96 -17.88 -9.34 19.44
CA LEU A 96 -18.30 -10.67 19.88
C LEU A 96 -17.75 -10.98 21.27
N LEU A 97 -18.53 -11.73 22.05
CA LEU A 97 -18.04 -12.43 23.24
C LEU A 97 -18.05 -13.92 22.96
N ALA A 98 -16.89 -14.57 23.03
CA ALA A 98 -16.79 -16.01 22.89
C ALA A 98 -16.74 -16.69 24.27
N MET A 99 -17.35 -17.85 24.39
CA MET A 99 -17.31 -18.69 25.58
C MET A 99 -17.05 -20.13 25.18
N ALA A 100 -16.14 -20.80 25.90
CA ALA A 100 -15.86 -22.21 25.75
C ALA A 100 -15.74 -22.85 27.14
N TYR A 101 -16.24 -24.07 27.28
CA TYR A 101 -16.04 -24.86 28.50
C TYR A 101 -15.00 -25.96 28.22
N LEU A 102 -14.10 -26.21 29.17
CA LEU A 102 -13.02 -27.19 29.04
C LEU A 102 -13.37 -28.51 29.73
N LYS A 103 -13.14 -29.64 29.05
CA LYS A 103 -13.42 -30.97 29.61
C LYS A 103 -12.29 -31.45 30.53
N GLY A 104 -11.07 -30.93 30.33
CA GLY A 104 -9.85 -31.29 31.06
C GLY A 104 -8.96 -32.27 30.30
N ILE A 105 -9.30 -32.55 29.04
CA ILE A 105 -8.53 -33.45 28.16
C ILE A 105 -7.79 -32.57 27.17
N GLN A 106 -6.47 -32.46 27.34
CA GLN A 106 -5.65 -31.47 26.63
C GLN A 106 -5.84 -31.48 25.11
N GLU A 107 -5.89 -32.65 24.49
CA GLU A 107 -6.04 -32.78 23.03
C GLU A 107 -7.43 -32.35 22.55
N GLU A 108 -8.50 -32.77 23.22
CA GLU A 108 -9.87 -32.39 22.88
C GLU A 108 -10.11 -30.89 23.09
N ASP A 109 -9.57 -30.34 24.18
CA ASP A 109 -9.72 -28.94 24.59
C ASP A 109 -8.96 -28.02 23.62
N LYS A 110 -7.75 -28.41 23.19
CA LYS A 110 -7.01 -27.70 22.15
C LYS A 110 -7.75 -27.74 20.81
N LEU A 111 -8.27 -28.90 20.41
CA LEU A 111 -9.03 -29.06 19.17
C LEU A 111 -10.29 -28.17 19.16
N LEU A 112 -11.02 -28.11 20.28
CA LEU A 112 -12.19 -27.24 20.43
C LEU A 112 -11.82 -25.77 20.21
N LEU A 113 -10.74 -25.31 20.85
CA LEU A 113 -10.25 -23.94 20.71
C LEU A 113 -9.76 -23.63 19.29
N GLU A 114 -9.11 -24.58 18.62
CA GLU A 114 -8.73 -24.42 17.21
C GLU A 114 -9.94 -24.25 16.29
N THR A 115 -10.99 -25.04 16.50
CA THR A 115 -12.23 -24.91 15.72
C THR A 115 -12.93 -23.59 16.00
N LEU A 116 -12.94 -23.14 17.25
CA LEU A 116 -13.43 -21.80 17.61
C LEU A 116 -12.64 -20.69 16.89
N TRP A 117 -11.31 -20.78 16.81
CA TRP A 117 -10.49 -19.79 16.12
C TRP A 117 -10.67 -19.80 14.60
N LYS A 118 -10.90 -20.97 14.00
CA LYS A 118 -11.29 -21.06 12.58
C LYS A 118 -12.59 -20.30 12.33
N SER A 119 -13.58 -20.45 13.22
CA SER A 119 -14.85 -19.71 13.14
C SER A 119 -14.69 -18.20 13.38
N LEU A 120 -13.83 -17.83 14.33
CA LEU A 120 -13.50 -16.45 14.69
C LEU A 120 -12.38 -15.84 13.83
N ARG A 121 -12.08 -16.38 12.65
CA ARG A 121 -11.05 -15.82 11.74
C ARG A 121 -11.30 -14.32 11.51
N ARG A 122 -10.26 -13.47 11.63
CA ARG A 122 -10.31 -11.99 11.62
C ARG A 122 -10.99 -11.33 12.83
N ASN A 123 -11.62 -12.13 13.70
CA ASN A 123 -12.28 -11.73 14.94
C ASN A 123 -11.65 -12.38 16.19
N ILE A 124 -10.45 -12.99 16.09
CA ILE A 124 -9.76 -13.69 17.21
C ILE A 124 -9.49 -12.77 18.41
N ARG A 125 -9.44 -11.45 18.19
CA ARG A 125 -9.30 -10.43 19.25
C ARG A 125 -10.56 -10.20 20.07
N SER A 126 -11.66 -10.88 19.76
CA SER A 126 -12.87 -10.88 20.58
C SER A 126 -12.56 -11.42 21.97
N ARG A 127 -13.33 -11.01 22.97
CA ARG A 127 -13.11 -11.46 24.35
C ARG A 127 -13.53 -12.92 24.46
N LEU A 128 -12.70 -13.75 25.06
CA LEU A 128 -12.94 -15.17 25.28
C LEU A 128 -13.03 -15.45 26.79
N ILE A 129 -14.09 -16.11 27.20
CA ILE A 129 -14.28 -16.69 28.53
C ILE A 129 -14.09 -18.19 28.40
N ILE A 130 -13.16 -18.74 29.19
CA ILE A 130 -12.93 -20.17 29.29
C ILE A 130 -13.43 -20.61 30.66
N VAL A 131 -14.38 -21.53 30.69
CA VAL A 131 -14.86 -22.14 31.94
C VAL A 131 -14.13 -23.46 32.13
N ALA A 132 -13.46 -23.62 33.27
CA ALA A 132 -12.65 -24.79 33.60
C ALA A 132 -13.14 -25.47 34.88
N LYS A 133 -12.95 -26.78 34.98
CA LYS A 133 -13.26 -27.56 36.20
C LYS A 133 -12.27 -27.21 37.32
N ASP A 134 -12.74 -27.27 38.56
CA ASP A 134 -11.91 -26.97 39.73
C ASP A 134 -10.73 -27.92 39.91
N GLU A 135 -10.88 -29.18 39.50
CA GLU A 135 -9.86 -30.23 39.57
C GLU A 135 -8.65 -29.96 38.64
N MET A 136 -8.77 -29.00 37.71
CA MET A 136 -7.70 -28.68 36.78
C MET A 136 -6.58 -27.91 37.49
N SER A 137 -5.35 -28.42 37.34
CA SER A 137 -4.15 -27.75 37.86
C SER A 137 -3.90 -26.42 37.18
N ASP A 138 -3.30 -25.47 37.90
CA ASP A 138 -2.94 -24.17 37.33
C ASP A 138 -1.90 -24.28 36.20
N ASN A 139 -1.06 -25.33 36.21
CA ASN A 139 -0.15 -25.65 35.11
C ASN A 139 -0.90 -25.99 33.83
N TYR A 140 -1.97 -26.79 33.93
CA TYR A 140 -2.82 -27.12 32.79
C TYR A 140 -3.48 -25.87 32.20
N LEU A 141 -4.01 -24.99 33.07
CA LEU A 141 -4.60 -23.72 32.63
C LEU A 141 -3.56 -22.81 31.97
N ALA A 142 -2.34 -22.76 32.52
CA ALA A 142 -1.24 -21.99 31.94
C ALA A 142 -0.88 -22.51 30.53
N ASP A 143 -0.86 -23.83 30.33
CA ASP A 143 -0.59 -24.43 29.03
C ASP A 143 -1.70 -24.13 28.00
N ILE A 144 -2.97 -24.22 28.39
CA ILE A 144 -4.10 -23.88 27.50
C ILE A 144 -4.09 -22.38 27.15
N VAL A 145 -3.89 -21.50 28.13
CA VAL A 145 -3.84 -20.05 27.87
C VAL A 145 -2.61 -19.68 27.04
N LYS A 146 -1.47 -20.34 27.26
CA LYS A 146 -0.28 -20.19 26.42
C LYS A 146 -0.58 -20.57 24.97
N PHE A 147 -1.26 -21.70 24.76
CA PHE A 147 -1.73 -22.13 23.45
C PHE A 147 -2.66 -21.09 22.79
N CYS A 148 -3.55 -20.45 23.56
CA CYS A 148 -4.36 -19.34 23.05
C CYS A 148 -3.50 -18.14 22.60
N VAL A 149 -2.51 -17.75 23.41
CA VAL A 149 -1.62 -16.62 23.11
C VAL A 149 -0.76 -16.90 21.87
N GLU A 150 -0.27 -18.12 21.69
CA GLU A 150 0.47 -18.55 20.49
C GLU A 150 -0.36 -18.40 19.21
N ARG A 151 -1.68 -18.62 19.32
CA ARG A 151 -2.67 -18.41 18.25
C ARG A 151 -3.23 -16.99 18.18
N LYS A 152 -2.57 -16.04 18.88
CA LYS A 152 -2.89 -14.60 18.93
C LYS A 152 -4.23 -14.24 19.60
N ALA A 153 -4.86 -15.20 20.30
CA ALA A 153 -5.99 -14.93 21.17
C ALA A 153 -5.48 -14.37 22.50
N ILE A 154 -5.40 -13.04 22.59
CA ILE A 154 -4.81 -12.34 23.75
C ILE A 154 -5.83 -11.95 24.82
N ASN A 155 -7.10 -11.84 24.45
CA ASN A 155 -8.18 -11.43 25.33
C ASN A 155 -8.88 -12.68 25.88
N VAL A 156 -8.15 -13.47 26.66
CA VAL A 156 -8.63 -14.73 27.26
C VAL A 156 -8.71 -14.57 28.76
N MET A 157 -9.80 -15.05 29.34
CA MET A 157 -10.00 -15.12 30.77
C MET A 157 -10.49 -16.51 31.13
N VAL A 158 -9.85 -17.15 32.11
CA VAL A 158 -10.26 -18.45 32.61
C VAL A 158 -10.95 -18.30 33.97
N VAL A 159 -12.05 -19.01 34.12
CA VAL A 159 -12.98 -18.97 35.25
C VAL A 159 -13.17 -20.42 35.69
N LYS A 160 -12.83 -20.74 36.95
CA LYS A 160 -13.08 -22.07 37.52
C LYS A 160 -14.54 -22.23 37.96
N GLU A 161 -15.05 -23.45 38.08
CA GLU A 161 -16.43 -23.71 38.51
C GLU A 161 -16.73 -23.17 39.93
N SER A 162 -15.74 -23.12 40.82
CA SER A 162 -15.81 -22.54 42.18
C SER A 162 -15.72 -21.01 42.24
N VAL A 163 -15.95 -20.30 41.13
CA VAL A 163 -15.86 -18.82 41.10
C VAL A 163 -16.88 -18.14 42.00
N SER A 164 -17.97 -18.82 42.33
CA SER A 164 -18.93 -18.41 43.36
C SER A 164 -18.29 -18.23 44.74
N ASP A 165 -17.29 -19.05 45.08
CA ASP A 165 -16.67 -19.10 46.40
C ASP A 165 -15.31 -18.38 46.44
N SER A 166 -14.50 -18.53 45.39
CA SER A 166 -13.11 -18.05 45.36
C SER A 166 -12.94 -16.68 44.70
N GLN A 167 -13.88 -16.26 43.84
CA GLN A 167 -13.78 -15.08 42.97
C GLN A 167 -12.42 -14.96 42.25
N GLN A 168 -11.79 -16.09 41.92
CA GLN A 168 -10.49 -16.15 41.26
C GLN A 168 -10.64 -16.22 39.74
N PHE A 169 -9.89 -15.35 39.05
CA PHE A 169 -9.84 -15.26 37.60
C PHE A 169 -8.41 -15.40 37.13
N PHE A 170 -8.19 -16.16 36.07
CA PHE A 170 -6.86 -16.31 35.49
C PHE A 170 -6.80 -15.54 34.17
N VAL A 171 -5.85 -14.62 34.10
CA VAL A 171 -5.67 -13.73 32.94
C VAL A 171 -4.21 -13.81 32.49
N PRO A 172 -3.94 -13.90 31.17
CA PRO A 172 -2.57 -13.91 30.67
C PRO A 172 -1.91 -12.56 30.87
N GLN A 173 -0.62 -12.58 31.20
CA GLN A 173 0.30 -11.48 31.01
C GLN A 173 1.26 -11.85 29.89
N ILE A 174 1.27 -11.10 28.79
CA ILE A 174 2.05 -11.44 27.58
C ILE A 174 3.46 -10.86 27.63
N PHE A 175 3.58 -9.63 28.15
CA PHE A 175 4.84 -8.89 28.20
C PHE A 175 5.28 -8.66 29.66
N PRO A 176 6.60 -8.69 29.95
CA PRO A 176 7.72 -9.00 29.04
C PRO A 176 7.89 -10.50 28.73
N ARG A 177 7.35 -11.39 29.56
CA ARG A 177 7.30 -12.83 29.36
C ARG A 177 5.90 -13.34 29.70
N PHE A 178 5.51 -14.46 29.10
CA PHE A 178 4.24 -15.09 29.39
C PHE A 178 4.18 -15.54 30.86
N SER A 179 3.14 -15.10 31.58
CA SER A 179 2.75 -15.65 32.87
C SER A 179 1.23 -15.69 32.98
N LEU A 180 0.70 -16.70 33.69
CA LEU A 180 -0.70 -16.76 34.04
C LEU A 180 -0.88 -16.12 35.41
N ASN A 181 -1.59 -15.01 35.48
CA ASN A 181 -1.81 -14.30 36.74
C ASN A 181 -3.19 -14.65 37.27
N SER A 182 -3.26 -15.18 38.50
CA SER A 182 -4.49 -15.31 39.26
C SER A 182 -4.83 -13.97 39.90
N ARG A 183 -6.06 -13.49 39.71
CA ARG A 183 -6.58 -12.28 40.33
C ARG A 183 -7.85 -12.63 41.10
N THR A 184 -7.90 -12.25 42.36
CA THR A 184 -9.12 -12.35 43.17
C THR A 184 -9.86 -11.02 43.08
N ILE A 185 -11.16 -11.08 42.77
CA ILE A 185 -12.00 -9.89 42.77
C ILE A 185 -12.41 -9.58 44.21
N LEU A 186 -12.25 -8.32 44.61
CA LEU A 186 -12.83 -7.77 45.85
C LEU A 186 -14.07 -6.92 45.53
N ASN A 187 -14.10 -6.27 44.36
CA ASN A 187 -15.24 -5.52 43.82
C ASN A 187 -15.31 -5.70 42.30
N ILE A 188 -16.43 -6.23 41.80
CA ILE A 188 -16.66 -6.56 40.38
C ILE A 188 -16.71 -5.31 39.50
N SER A 189 -17.22 -4.19 40.05
CA SER A 189 -17.48 -2.97 39.28
C SER A 189 -16.22 -2.17 38.90
N GLU A 190 -15.12 -2.32 39.65
CA GLU A 190 -13.85 -1.65 39.39
C GLU A 190 -12.82 -2.56 38.70
N PHE A 191 -13.15 -3.84 38.53
CA PHE A 191 -12.22 -4.82 38.00
C PHE A 191 -12.17 -4.81 36.47
N VAL A 192 -10.97 -4.57 35.93
CA VAL A 192 -10.72 -4.67 34.49
C VAL A 192 -10.43 -6.13 34.13
N PHE A 193 -11.41 -6.80 33.54
CA PHE A 193 -11.32 -8.21 33.15
C PHE A 193 -10.30 -8.47 32.04
N TYR A 194 -10.21 -7.55 31.06
CA TYR A 194 -9.32 -7.67 29.91
C TYR A 194 -8.31 -6.51 29.85
N PRO A 195 -7.21 -6.58 30.60
CA PRO A 195 -6.20 -5.52 30.59
C PRO A 195 -5.56 -5.36 29.20
N ASN A 196 -5.34 -4.11 28.79
CA ASN A 196 -4.68 -3.81 27.52
C ASN A 196 -3.18 -4.12 27.60
N GLN A 197 -2.82 -5.36 27.22
CA GLN A 197 -1.46 -5.90 27.23
C GLN A 197 -0.46 -5.06 26.41
N ILE A 198 -0.93 -4.34 25.37
CA ILE A 198 -0.05 -3.63 24.43
C ILE A 198 0.28 -2.22 24.91
N LYS A 199 -0.37 -1.74 25.98
CA LYS A 199 -0.11 -0.41 26.55
C LYS A 199 1.37 -0.20 26.88
N ASN A 200 2.07 -1.26 27.31
CA ASN A 200 3.51 -1.26 27.56
C ASN A 200 4.08 -2.66 27.23
N MET A 201 4.95 -2.75 26.23
CA MET A 201 5.59 -4.00 25.81
C MET A 201 6.89 -4.31 26.57
N HIS A 202 7.31 -3.45 27.51
CA HIS A 202 8.48 -3.67 28.38
C HIS A 202 9.78 -4.01 27.63
N GLY A 203 10.00 -3.38 26.47
CA GLY A 203 11.17 -3.59 25.61
C GLY A 203 11.09 -4.84 24.74
N SER A 204 9.95 -5.53 24.67
CA SER A 204 9.77 -6.73 23.84
C SER A 204 10.04 -6.48 22.36
N THR A 205 10.51 -7.51 21.68
CA THR A 205 10.98 -7.41 20.30
C THR A 205 9.82 -7.34 19.32
N LEU A 206 9.77 -6.26 18.53
CA LEU A 206 8.88 -6.12 17.39
C LEU A 206 9.67 -6.46 16.12
N ARG A 207 9.32 -7.57 15.46
CA ARG A 207 10.04 -8.06 14.27
C ARG A 207 9.48 -7.37 13.03
N ILE A 208 10.29 -6.56 12.37
CA ILE A 208 9.89 -5.79 11.21
C ILE A 208 10.71 -6.24 10.01
N VAL A 209 10.06 -6.65 8.93
CA VAL A 209 10.70 -6.95 7.66
C VAL A 209 10.74 -5.70 6.78
N MET A 210 11.81 -5.54 6.00
CA MET A 210 12.02 -4.39 5.11
C MET A 210 12.84 -4.83 3.90
N ASN A 211 12.79 -4.06 2.81
CA ASN A 211 13.69 -4.28 1.67
C ASN A 211 15.01 -3.52 1.88
N LYS A 212 16.13 -4.07 1.39
CA LYS A 212 17.47 -3.49 1.52
C LYS A 212 17.60 -2.16 0.77
N LYS A 213 17.02 -2.06 -0.44
CA LYS A 213 17.00 -0.82 -1.25
C LYS A 213 15.68 -0.04 -1.14
N SER A 214 14.97 -0.16 -0.02
CA SER A 214 13.75 0.61 0.18
C SER A 214 14.04 2.10 0.40
N ASN A 215 13.27 2.96 -0.27
CA ASN A 215 13.20 4.38 0.05
C ASN A 215 12.15 4.71 1.12
N LYS A 216 11.26 3.76 1.46
CA LYS A 216 10.18 3.95 2.44
C LYS A 216 10.67 3.75 3.87
N ALA A 217 11.54 2.75 4.07
CA ALA A 217 12.15 2.45 5.36
C ALA A 217 13.57 1.90 5.17
N TYR A 218 14.57 2.51 5.80
CA TYR A 218 15.96 2.03 5.76
C TYR A 218 16.63 2.11 7.13
N LEU A 219 17.70 1.35 7.32
CA LEU A 219 18.46 1.31 8.57
C LEU A 219 19.33 2.57 8.68
N LEU A 220 19.06 3.43 9.67
CA LEU A 220 19.85 4.64 9.91
C LEU A 220 21.05 4.37 10.82
N ARG A 221 20.79 3.70 11.95
CA ARG A 221 21.81 3.41 12.96
C ARG A 221 21.49 2.11 13.68
N GLN A 222 22.52 1.31 13.90
CA GLN A 222 22.47 0.14 14.76
C GLN A 222 23.59 0.25 15.80
N SER A 223 23.24 0.33 17.08
CA SER A 223 24.21 0.38 18.17
C SER A 223 23.63 -0.31 19.41
N ASN A 224 24.40 -1.21 20.02
CA ASN A 224 24.01 -1.97 21.22
C ASN A 224 22.64 -2.66 21.10
N GLY A 225 22.35 -3.27 19.94
CA GLY A 225 21.08 -3.98 19.69
C GLY A 225 19.86 -3.07 19.47
N LYS A 226 19.99 -1.74 19.60
CA LYS A 226 18.94 -0.79 19.24
C LYS A 226 19.04 -0.44 17.75
N VAL A 227 17.94 -0.67 17.05
CA VAL A 227 17.77 -0.37 15.63
C VAL A 227 16.96 0.92 15.49
N VAL A 228 17.49 1.90 14.76
CA VAL A 228 16.78 3.13 14.39
C VAL A 228 16.51 3.10 12.90
N LEU A 229 15.23 3.14 12.53
CA LEU A 229 14.78 3.18 11.14
C LEU A 229 14.56 4.64 10.71
N ALA A 230 14.97 4.94 9.48
CA ALA A 230 14.69 6.19 8.77
C ALA A 230 13.82 5.92 7.54
N GLY A 231 13.44 6.99 6.84
CA GLY A 231 12.38 6.96 5.83
C GLY A 231 11.01 7.20 6.47
N TYR A 232 10.02 7.62 5.68
CA TYR A 232 8.72 8.04 6.22
C TYR A 232 7.97 6.91 6.94
N VAL A 233 8.06 5.68 6.43
CA VAL A 233 7.49 4.50 7.10
C VAL A 233 8.37 4.06 8.27
N GLY A 234 9.69 4.12 8.12
CA GLY A 234 10.65 3.79 9.18
C GLY A 234 10.48 4.67 10.44
N HIS A 235 10.26 5.97 10.25
CA HIS A 235 9.97 6.89 11.34
C HIS A 235 8.63 6.60 12.01
N LEU A 236 7.59 6.26 11.24
CA LEU A 236 6.28 5.88 11.77
C LEU A 236 6.36 4.61 12.65
N LEU A 237 7.08 3.59 12.17
CA LEU A 237 7.31 2.36 12.93
C LEU A 237 8.17 2.59 14.18
N SER A 238 9.18 3.45 14.09
CA SER A 238 10.01 3.85 15.24
C SER A 238 9.20 4.60 16.30
N ALA A 239 8.30 5.50 15.87
CA ALA A 239 7.40 6.21 16.76
C ALA A 239 6.39 5.26 17.42
N PHE A 240 5.86 4.29 16.68
CA PHE A 240 5.00 3.23 17.21
C PHE A 240 5.72 2.41 18.29
N ALA A 241 6.94 1.94 18.01
CA ALA A 241 7.75 1.18 18.97
C ALA A 241 8.05 2.01 20.24
N LYS A 242 8.41 3.29 20.09
CA LYS A 242 8.66 4.19 21.23
C LYS A 242 7.40 4.40 22.08
N LYS A 243 6.24 4.61 21.45
CA LYS A 243 4.96 4.86 22.14
C LYS A 243 4.54 3.70 23.04
N TYR A 244 4.78 2.47 22.60
CA TYR A 244 4.38 1.26 23.32
C TYR A 244 5.56 0.55 24.01
N ASN A 245 6.71 1.23 24.14
CA ASN A 245 7.92 0.71 24.77
C ASN A 245 8.32 -0.68 24.23
N ALA A 246 8.47 -0.79 22.91
CA ALA A 246 8.98 -1.98 22.22
C ALA A 246 10.33 -1.71 21.55
N THR A 247 11.07 -2.79 21.30
CA THR A 247 12.37 -2.75 20.62
C THR A 247 12.24 -3.31 19.22
N ILE A 248 12.59 -2.53 18.20
CA ILE A 248 12.55 -3.00 16.81
C ILE A 248 13.71 -3.95 16.55
N LYS A 249 13.41 -5.09 15.92
CA LYS A 249 14.40 -6.02 15.37
C LYS A 249 14.13 -6.21 13.89
N THR A 250 15.13 -5.90 13.07
CA THR A 250 15.10 -6.10 11.61
C THR A 250 15.77 -7.42 11.22
N PRO A 251 15.52 -7.93 10.01
CA PRO A 251 16.35 -8.97 9.40
C PRO A 251 17.82 -8.56 9.41
N ALA A 252 18.71 -9.52 9.66
CA ALA A 252 20.13 -9.37 9.41
C ALA A 252 20.36 -9.61 7.91
N PHE A 253 20.48 -8.54 7.13
CA PHE A 253 20.81 -8.65 5.72
C PHE A 253 22.26 -9.12 5.55
N ARG A 254 22.47 -10.23 4.84
CA ARG A 254 23.81 -10.64 4.37
C ARG A 254 24.20 -9.79 3.15
N ALA A 255 25.51 -9.70 2.88
CA ALA A 255 26.02 -8.94 1.73
C ALA A 255 25.39 -9.41 0.40
N ASN A 256 25.16 -10.72 0.27
CA ASN A 256 24.62 -11.39 -0.92
C ASN A 256 23.08 -11.45 -0.97
N ASP A 257 22.37 -10.90 0.02
CA ASP A 257 20.91 -10.90 -0.02
C ASP A 257 20.43 -10.01 -1.17
N THR A 258 19.68 -10.61 -2.08
CA THR A 258 19.07 -9.95 -3.24
C THR A 258 17.95 -9.02 -2.79
N ASN A 259 17.65 -8.03 -3.62
CA ASN A 259 16.50 -7.18 -3.35
C ASN A 259 15.20 -7.98 -3.50
N VAL A 260 14.38 -7.90 -2.46
CA VAL A 260 13.19 -8.72 -2.31
C VAL A 260 11.98 -7.87 -2.65
N ILE A 261 11.15 -8.32 -3.60
CA ILE A 261 9.92 -7.62 -3.98
C ILE A 261 8.91 -7.70 -2.82
N VAL A 262 8.01 -6.71 -2.74
CA VAL A 262 6.99 -6.57 -1.70
C VAL A 262 6.19 -7.88 -1.50
N ARG A 263 5.83 -8.59 -2.57
CA ARG A 263 5.12 -9.89 -2.49
C ARG A 263 5.90 -10.96 -1.73
N GLN A 264 7.22 -11.01 -1.89
CA GLN A 264 8.06 -11.98 -1.17
C GLN A 264 8.20 -11.57 0.30
N ILE A 265 8.23 -10.26 0.59
CA ILE A 265 8.19 -9.72 1.96
C ILE A 265 6.86 -10.07 2.64
N ASP A 266 5.75 -9.90 1.94
CA ASP A 266 4.41 -10.22 2.44
C ASP A 266 4.33 -11.72 2.82
N LYS A 267 4.90 -12.62 2.01
CA LYS A 267 4.99 -14.06 2.36
C LYS A 267 5.72 -14.32 3.69
N LEU A 268 6.77 -13.55 4.01
CA LEU A 268 7.49 -13.70 5.27
C LEU A 268 6.64 -13.26 6.48
N VAL A 269 5.77 -12.26 6.27
CA VAL A 269 4.78 -11.82 7.26
C VAL A 269 3.65 -12.84 7.40
N GLU A 270 3.17 -13.39 6.29
CA GLU A 270 2.15 -14.46 6.26
C GLU A 270 2.63 -15.71 7.02
N GLN A 271 3.91 -16.06 6.90
CA GLN A 271 4.52 -17.19 7.62
C GLN A 271 4.74 -16.92 9.13
N GLY A 272 4.49 -15.70 9.62
CA GLY A 272 4.67 -15.34 11.03
C GLY A 272 6.12 -15.15 11.48
N LEU A 273 7.07 -15.12 10.53
CA LEU A 273 8.49 -14.84 10.80
C LEU A 273 8.68 -13.39 11.28
N TYR A 274 7.89 -12.47 10.71
CA TYR A 274 7.86 -11.05 11.07
C TYR A 274 6.45 -10.62 11.47
N ASP A 275 6.38 -9.63 12.35
CA ASP A 275 5.12 -9.12 12.89
C ASP A 275 4.48 -8.06 11.99
N MET A 276 5.31 -7.29 11.27
CA MET A 276 4.91 -6.20 10.37
C MET A 276 5.87 -6.05 9.19
N SER A 277 5.38 -5.51 8.08
CA SER A 277 6.18 -5.05 6.95
C SER A 277 6.44 -3.55 7.01
N ALA A 278 7.69 -3.13 6.73
CA ALA A 278 8.03 -1.73 6.47
C ALA A 278 7.83 -1.35 4.99
N GLU A 279 7.56 -2.33 4.12
CA GLU A 279 7.08 -2.07 2.78
C GLU A 279 5.57 -1.91 2.79
N LEU A 280 5.10 -0.78 2.26
CA LEU A 280 3.68 -0.58 2.04
C LEU A 280 3.24 -1.36 0.82
N THR A 281 2.15 -2.10 0.98
CA THR A 281 1.56 -2.99 -0.03
C THR A 281 0.09 -2.61 -0.25
N MET A 282 -0.48 -3.00 -1.38
CA MET A 282 -1.89 -2.77 -1.66
C MET A 282 -2.72 -3.76 -0.83
N ASP A 283 -3.84 -3.30 -0.26
CA ASP A 283 -4.77 -4.19 0.44
C ASP A 283 -5.50 -5.05 -0.60
N PHE A 284 -5.03 -6.28 -0.77
CA PHE A 284 -5.69 -7.26 -1.64
C PHE A 284 -6.85 -7.88 -0.85
N GLU A 285 -8.06 -7.31 -0.99
CA GLU A 285 -9.32 -7.82 -0.45
C GLU A 285 -9.60 -9.23 -1.01
N GLY A 286 -8.94 -10.25 -0.44
CA GLY A 286 -8.97 -11.63 -0.93
C GLY A 286 -7.92 -12.51 -0.26
N ASN A 287 -6.78 -11.95 0.16
CA ASN A 287 -5.78 -12.69 0.91
C ASN A 287 -6.21 -12.85 2.37
N ALA A 288 -6.82 -14.00 2.66
CA ALA A 288 -7.23 -14.35 4.02
C ALA A 288 -6.05 -14.73 4.94
N SER A 289 -4.82 -14.70 4.42
CA SER A 289 -3.54 -15.02 5.09
C SER A 289 -2.85 -13.81 5.72
N MET A 290 -3.24 -12.58 5.35
CA MET A 290 -2.62 -11.36 5.87
C MET A 290 -3.67 -10.36 6.34
N GLU A 291 -3.28 -9.47 7.25
CA GLU A 291 -4.08 -8.32 7.64
C GLU A 291 -3.37 -7.03 7.26
N TYR A 292 -4.15 -5.98 7.01
CA TYR A 292 -3.62 -4.69 6.64
C TYR A 292 -3.98 -3.63 7.68
N SER A 293 -3.11 -2.62 7.81
CA SER A 293 -3.42 -1.42 8.58
C SER A 293 -4.45 -0.53 7.86
N THR A 294 -4.73 0.65 8.41
CA THR A 294 -5.36 1.72 7.61
C THR A 294 -4.43 2.13 6.47
N ILE A 295 -5.01 2.68 5.39
CA ILE A 295 -4.27 3.28 4.28
C ILE A 295 -3.26 4.28 4.85
N CYS A 296 -1.98 4.05 4.60
CA CYS A 296 -0.91 4.93 5.05
C CYS A 296 -0.64 6.01 4.02
N ASP A 297 -0.66 5.66 2.74
CA ASP A 297 -0.28 6.51 1.63
C ASP A 297 -1.05 6.12 0.35
N TYR A 298 -0.99 6.94 -0.69
CA TYR A 298 -1.60 6.67 -1.99
C TYR A 298 -0.53 6.44 -3.06
N LEU A 299 -0.64 5.30 -3.74
CA LEU A 299 0.26 4.85 -4.78
C LEU A 299 -0.30 5.23 -6.16
N THR A 300 0.55 5.86 -6.96
CA THR A 300 0.36 6.01 -8.40
C THR A 300 1.55 5.37 -9.09
N TRP A 301 1.33 4.51 -10.09
CA TRP A 301 2.38 3.76 -10.78
C TRP A 301 2.34 4.05 -12.26
N CYS A 302 3.37 4.74 -12.76
CA CYS A 302 3.45 5.24 -14.12
C CYS A 302 4.75 4.85 -14.81
N LEU A 303 4.83 5.18 -16.10
CA LEU A 303 6.04 5.08 -16.89
C LEU A 303 6.89 6.35 -16.78
N MET A 304 8.17 6.19 -16.46
CA MET A 304 9.17 7.20 -16.78
C MET A 304 9.70 6.96 -18.19
N VAL A 305 9.72 8.04 -18.97
CA VAL A 305 10.10 8.03 -20.39
C VAL A 305 11.31 8.93 -20.59
N PRO A 306 12.21 8.60 -21.53
CA PRO A 306 13.32 9.47 -21.86
C PRO A 306 12.81 10.82 -22.39
N VAL A 307 13.54 11.89 -22.09
CA VAL A 307 13.28 13.21 -22.67
C VAL A 307 13.61 13.16 -24.17
N GLY A 308 12.85 13.90 -24.99
CA GLY A 308 13.06 13.96 -26.43
C GLY A 308 14.51 14.33 -26.77
N LYS A 309 15.10 13.61 -27.74
CA LYS A 309 16.47 13.87 -28.15
C LYS A 309 16.57 15.25 -28.78
N GLN A 310 17.72 15.91 -28.59
CA GLN A 310 17.95 17.20 -29.24
C GLN A 310 18.11 16.98 -30.74
N ILE A 311 17.44 17.81 -31.52
CA ILE A 311 17.57 17.75 -32.97
C ILE A 311 19.02 18.11 -33.33
N PRO A 312 19.71 17.27 -34.12
CA PRO A 312 21.11 17.51 -34.44
C PRO A 312 21.26 18.79 -35.27
N THR A 313 22.36 19.52 -35.07
CA THR A 313 22.58 20.88 -35.60
C THR A 313 22.35 21.00 -37.11
N TYR A 314 22.69 19.96 -37.88
CA TYR A 314 22.51 19.97 -39.33
C TYR A 314 21.03 20.00 -39.76
N LYS A 315 20.11 19.44 -38.96
CA LYS A 315 18.67 19.48 -39.24
C LYS A 315 18.03 20.83 -38.92
N LEU A 316 18.68 21.68 -38.11
CA LEU A 316 18.14 22.99 -37.74
C LEU A 316 17.95 23.90 -38.96
N TYR A 317 18.83 23.83 -39.94
CA TYR A 317 18.72 24.60 -41.18
C TYR A 317 17.46 24.24 -41.96
N GLY A 318 17.12 22.95 -42.07
CA GLY A 318 15.90 22.49 -42.73
C GLY A 318 14.63 22.85 -41.95
N LEU A 319 14.74 23.03 -40.63
CA LEU A 319 13.61 23.41 -39.77
C LEU A 319 13.27 24.91 -39.89
N ILE A 320 14.26 25.75 -40.22
CA ILE A 320 14.05 27.18 -40.50
C ILE A 320 13.62 27.38 -41.96
N PHE A 321 14.21 26.62 -42.89
CA PHE A 321 13.92 26.67 -44.34
C PHE A 321 13.00 25.52 -44.76
N ASP A 322 11.85 25.40 -44.10
CA ASP A 322 10.89 24.34 -44.40
C ASP A 322 10.28 24.51 -45.81
N ILE A 323 9.79 23.42 -46.40
CA ILE A 323 9.20 23.36 -47.75
C ILE A 323 8.21 24.52 -48.02
N PRO A 324 7.25 24.86 -47.13
CA PRO A 324 6.34 25.98 -47.38
C PRO A 324 7.08 27.33 -47.44
N THR A 325 8.06 27.56 -46.57
CA THR A 325 8.84 28.82 -46.58
C THR A 325 9.68 28.96 -47.84
N ALA A 326 10.34 27.88 -48.26
CA ALA A 326 11.08 27.83 -49.52
C ALA A 326 10.16 28.05 -50.72
N SER A 327 8.96 27.46 -50.71
CA SER A 327 7.96 27.64 -51.76
C SER A 327 7.46 29.08 -51.85
N LEU A 328 7.26 29.76 -50.71
CA LEU A 328 6.81 31.14 -50.64
C LEU A 328 7.90 32.09 -51.13
N VAL A 329 9.16 31.86 -50.73
CA VAL A 329 10.33 32.59 -51.23
C VAL A 329 10.47 32.45 -52.75
N LEU A 330 10.32 31.24 -53.27
CA LEU A 330 10.36 30.97 -54.71
C LEU A 330 9.19 31.63 -55.45
N LEU A 331 7.97 31.55 -54.90
CA LEU A 331 6.79 32.20 -55.46
C LEU A 331 6.97 33.73 -55.49
N ALA A 332 7.45 34.34 -54.40
CA ALA A 332 7.70 35.77 -54.33
C ALA A 332 8.76 36.21 -55.36
N LEU A 333 9.81 35.41 -55.55
CA LEU A 333 10.84 35.63 -56.56
C LEU A 333 10.27 35.56 -57.98
N VAL A 334 9.45 34.55 -58.29
CA VAL A 334 8.79 34.42 -59.61
C VAL A 334 7.78 35.56 -59.85
N LEU A 335 6.95 35.91 -58.87
CA LEU A 335 5.97 36.99 -59.02
C LEU A 335 6.64 38.35 -59.22
N THR A 336 7.68 38.67 -58.45
CA THR A 336 8.40 39.95 -58.57
C THR A 336 9.15 40.05 -59.89
N THR A 337 9.77 38.96 -60.37
CA THR A 337 10.38 38.93 -61.71
C THR A 337 9.33 39.13 -62.80
N ALA A 338 8.19 38.44 -62.74
CA ALA A 338 7.12 38.56 -63.72
C ALA A 338 6.54 39.98 -63.80
N VAL A 339 6.31 40.63 -62.64
CA VAL A 339 5.82 42.02 -62.60
C VAL A 339 6.85 42.98 -63.20
N LEU A 340 8.14 42.79 -62.93
CA LEU A 340 9.20 43.63 -63.48
C LEU A 340 9.35 43.46 -65.00
N ILE A 341 9.29 42.23 -65.51
CA ILE A 341 9.30 41.92 -66.95
C ILE A 341 8.04 42.47 -67.65
N LEU A 342 6.87 42.35 -67.02
CA LEU A 342 5.63 42.90 -67.58
C LEU A 342 5.68 44.44 -67.64
N SER A 343 6.32 45.07 -66.65
CA SER A 343 6.52 46.52 -66.61
C SER A 343 7.46 47.04 -67.70
N THR A 344 8.47 46.25 -68.10
CA THR A 344 9.38 46.58 -69.21
C THR A 344 8.73 46.32 -70.56
N TRP A 345 7.98 45.22 -70.69
CA TRP A 345 7.22 44.89 -71.89
C TRP A 345 6.17 45.95 -72.23
N ARG A 346 5.39 46.41 -71.24
CA ARG A 346 4.36 47.46 -71.44
C ARG A 346 4.93 48.81 -71.91
N LYS A 347 6.22 49.06 -71.69
CA LYS A 347 6.93 50.26 -72.17
C LYS A 347 7.50 50.10 -73.59
N GLY A 348 7.23 48.99 -74.29
CA GLY A 348 7.61 48.78 -75.69
C GLY A 348 9.08 48.43 -75.93
N SER A 349 9.81 48.02 -74.89
CA SER A 349 11.22 47.62 -75.03
C SER A 349 11.34 46.13 -75.39
N PRO A 350 12.24 45.74 -76.32
CA PRO A 350 12.50 44.33 -76.63
C PRO A 350 13.15 43.64 -75.43
N ILE A 351 12.67 42.43 -75.09
CA ILE A 351 13.18 41.64 -73.97
C ILE A 351 14.60 41.16 -74.32
N LEU A 352 15.61 41.65 -73.60
CA LEU A 352 17.02 41.35 -73.83
C LEU A 352 17.53 40.31 -72.83
N LEU A 353 18.67 39.65 -73.10
CA LEU A 353 19.35 38.75 -72.13
C LEU A 353 19.72 39.44 -70.80
N LYS A 354 19.73 40.76 -70.74
CA LYS A 354 19.89 41.51 -69.48
C LYS A 354 18.65 41.41 -68.57
N ASP A 355 17.48 41.17 -69.14
CA ASP A 355 16.22 41.03 -68.41
C ASP A 355 16.14 39.69 -67.66
N THR A 356 16.86 38.65 -68.12
CA THR A 356 16.97 37.38 -67.38
C THR A 356 17.92 37.47 -66.19
N LEU A 357 18.88 38.41 -66.16
CA LEU A 357 19.74 38.66 -64.99
C LEU A 357 19.01 39.37 -63.84
N ILE A 358 17.81 39.91 -64.08
CA ILE A 358 16.98 40.56 -63.05
C ILE A 358 16.64 39.58 -61.92
N ILE A 359 16.46 38.29 -62.22
CA ILE A 359 16.18 37.26 -61.20
C ILE A 359 17.33 37.12 -60.19
N ILE A 360 18.58 37.28 -60.63
CA ILE A 360 19.76 37.22 -59.75
C ILE A 360 19.80 38.45 -58.85
N TYR A 361 19.46 39.63 -59.38
CA TYR A 361 19.39 40.86 -58.58
C TYR A 361 18.27 40.83 -57.54
N ILE A 362 17.11 40.28 -57.90
CA ILE A 362 15.98 40.08 -56.97
C ILE A 362 16.35 39.05 -55.91
N LEU A 363 17.00 37.94 -56.30
CA LEU A 363 17.49 36.93 -55.36
C LEU A 363 18.46 37.55 -54.36
N ASN A 364 19.42 38.35 -54.83
CA ASN A 364 20.37 39.06 -53.97
C ASN A 364 19.63 40.00 -53.02
N GLY A 365 18.66 40.79 -53.50
CA GLY A 365 17.85 41.66 -52.66
C GLY A 365 17.03 40.91 -51.60
N LEU A 366 16.46 39.76 -51.96
CA LEU A 366 15.69 38.91 -51.05
C LEU A 366 16.57 38.21 -50.01
N LEU A 367 17.82 37.90 -50.37
CA LEU A 367 18.86 37.42 -49.45
C LEU A 367 19.49 38.56 -48.61
N GLY A 368 19.04 39.81 -48.79
CA GLY A 368 19.59 40.97 -48.09
C GLY A 368 20.98 41.42 -48.58
N GLN A 369 21.40 40.98 -49.75
CA GLN A 369 22.64 41.38 -50.41
C GLN A 369 22.44 42.62 -51.29
N SER A 370 23.52 43.36 -51.54
CA SER A 370 23.49 44.49 -52.47
C SER A 370 23.21 44.03 -53.90
N PHE A 371 22.33 44.71 -54.60
CA PHE A 371 22.02 44.45 -56.01
C PHE A 371 21.99 45.75 -56.82
N LYS A 372 22.21 45.63 -58.13
CA LYS A 372 22.31 46.79 -59.03
C LYS A 372 20.90 47.27 -59.40
N MET A 373 20.65 48.55 -59.15
CA MET A 373 19.37 49.23 -59.46
C MET A 373 19.49 50.01 -60.78
N GLU A 374 18.43 50.03 -61.61
CA GLU A 374 18.38 50.91 -62.79
C GLU A 374 18.32 52.38 -62.36
N GLN A 375 19.04 53.27 -63.07
CA GLN A 375 19.22 54.68 -62.66
C GLN A 375 18.00 55.59 -62.93
N ASN A 376 17.06 55.20 -63.82
CA ASN A 376 15.90 56.01 -64.19
C ASN A 376 14.60 55.45 -63.59
N LEU A 377 14.27 55.86 -62.35
CA LEU A 377 13.17 55.29 -61.57
C LEU A 377 12.10 56.34 -61.24
N PHE A 378 10.93 56.22 -61.86
CA PHE A 378 9.70 56.88 -61.43
C PHE A 378 8.58 55.83 -61.29
N GLY A 379 7.81 55.91 -60.19
CA GLY A 379 6.61 55.10 -59.96
C GLY A 379 6.85 53.68 -59.43
N LEU A 380 6.08 52.71 -59.95
CA LEU A 380 5.93 51.33 -59.45
C LEU A 380 7.26 50.56 -59.26
N LYS A 381 8.24 50.74 -60.15
CA LYS A 381 9.53 50.03 -60.07
C LYS A 381 10.35 50.43 -58.84
N SER A 382 10.34 51.71 -58.47
CA SER A 382 11.05 52.20 -57.28
C SER A 382 10.46 51.59 -56.00
N PHE A 383 9.13 51.57 -55.92
CA PHE A 383 8.41 50.94 -54.82
C PHE A 383 8.74 49.45 -54.70
N LEU A 384 8.75 48.70 -55.81
CA LEU A 384 9.09 47.27 -55.79
C LEU A 384 10.52 47.00 -55.27
N TYR A 385 11.51 47.80 -55.68
CA TYR A 385 12.88 47.63 -55.17
C TYR A 385 13.02 47.95 -53.68
N VAL A 386 12.32 48.98 -53.17
CA VAL A 386 12.28 49.29 -51.73
C VAL A 386 11.61 48.14 -50.96
N MET A 387 10.51 47.60 -51.47
CA MET A 387 9.83 46.46 -50.86
C MET A 387 10.71 45.21 -50.84
N ILE A 388 11.43 44.91 -51.94
CA ILE A 388 12.38 43.79 -51.99
C ILE A 388 13.48 43.96 -50.92
N SER A 389 14.01 45.17 -50.75
CA SER A 389 15.01 45.45 -49.72
C SER A 389 14.45 45.27 -48.31
N LEU A 390 13.25 45.78 -48.02
CA LEU A 390 12.59 45.59 -46.71
C LEU A 390 12.31 44.12 -46.42
N VAL A 391 11.81 43.37 -47.41
CA VAL A 391 11.56 41.92 -47.27
C VAL A 391 12.87 41.18 -47.02
N GLY A 392 13.95 41.52 -47.72
CA GLY A 392 15.26 40.91 -47.50
C GLY A 392 15.82 41.16 -46.09
N ILE A 393 15.63 42.37 -45.55
CA ILE A 393 15.99 42.69 -44.15
C ILE A 393 15.18 41.86 -43.17
N ILE A 394 13.85 41.81 -43.33
CA ILE A 394 12.95 41.04 -42.47
C ILE A 394 13.30 39.54 -42.53
N PHE A 395 13.54 39.02 -43.72
CA PHE A 395 13.89 37.62 -43.94
C PHE A 395 15.22 37.26 -43.25
N ASN A 396 16.29 38.02 -43.51
CA ASN A 396 17.60 37.76 -42.93
C ASN A 396 17.61 37.91 -41.39
N THR A 397 16.95 38.94 -40.86
CA THR A 397 16.84 39.13 -39.40
C THR A 397 16.03 38.00 -38.75
N SER A 398 14.92 37.59 -39.34
CA SER A 398 14.14 36.44 -38.87
C SER A 398 14.98 35.15 -38.90
N PHE A 399 15.68 34.89 -40.00
CA PHE A 399 16.52 33.71 -40.15
C PHE A 399 17.63 33.65 -39.08
N VAL A 400 18.35 34.76 -38.87
CA VAL A 400 19.43 34.84 -37.88
C VAL A 400 18.89 34.70 -36.46
N THR A 401 17.75 35.32 -36.14
CA THR A 401 17.13 35.21 -34.80
C THR A 401 16.65 33.79 -34.51
N TYR A 402 16.02 33.10 -35.46
CA TYR A 402 15.65 31.68 -35.30
C TYR A 402 16.89 30.80 -35.12
N LEU A 403 17.94 31.01 -35.92
CA LEU A 403 19.17 30.23 -35.81
C LEU A 403 19.88 30.44 -34.45
N GLN A 404 19.94 31.68 -33.96
CA GLN A 404 20.49 31.99 -32.64
C GLN A 404 19.64 31.38 -31.53
N THR A 405 18.31 31.43 -31.65
CA THR A 405 17.38 30.80 -30.71
C THR A 405 17.55 29.28 -30.68
N TYR A 406 17.68 28.62 -31.84
CA TYR A 406 17.90 27.17 -31.89
C TYR A 406 19.31 26.76 -31.45
N LYS A 407 20.31 27.64 -31.56
CA LYS A 407 21.64 27.38 -30.98
C LYS A 407 21.64 27.48 -29.45
N THR A 408 20.90 28.44 -28.90
CA THR A 408 20.82 28.65 -27.43
C THR A 408 19.90 27.64 -26.76
N THR A 409 18.73 27.39 -27.36
CA THR A 409 17.76 26.39 -26.91
C THR A 409 17.38 25.49 -28.09
N PRO A 410 18.13 24.39 -28.33
CA PRO A 410 17.84 23.51 -29.45
C PRO A 410 16.49 22.84 -29.28
N PRO A 411 15.64 22.86 -30.34
CA PRO A 411 14.38 22.14 -30.32
C PRO A 411 14.65 20.66 -30.08
N SER A 412 13.81 20.06 -29.24
CA SER A 412 13.88 18.64 -28.92
C SER A 412 12.75 17.91 -29.62
N GLU A 413 12.95 16.64 -29.92
CA GLU A 413 11.91 15.79 -30.49
C GLU A 413 10.68 15.75 -29.58
N SER A 414 9.50 15.60 -30.19
CA SER A 414 8.23 15.50 -29.44
C SER A 414 8.32 14.34 -28.45
N PRO A 415 8.10 14.58 -27.16
CA PRO A 415 8.29 13.55 -26.15
C PRO A 415 7.11 12.55 -26.18
N ILE A 416 7.34 11.32 -25.71
CA ILE A 416 6.31 10.26 -25.74
C ILE A 416 5.28 10.48 -24.63
N THR A 417 4.14 11.05 -24.98
CA THR A 417 3.07 11.39 -24.04
C THR A 417 1.95 10.35 -23.99
N ASN A 418 1.71 9.63 -25.08
CA ASN A 418 0.55 8.76 -25.25
C ASN A 418 0.98 7.39 -25.80
N LEU A 419 0.08 6.41 -25.69
CA LEU A 419 0.28 5.05 -26.19
C LEU A 419 0.51 5.00 -27.71
N GLU A 420 -0.18 5.83 -28.49
CA GLU A 420 0.06 5.93 -29.94
C GLU A 420 1.48 6.38 -30.29
N MET A 421 2.05 7.30 -29.49
CA MET A 421 3.44 7.74 -29.68
C MET A 421 4.42 6.67 -29.24
N LEU A 422 4.07 5.90 -28.21
CA LEU A 422 4.86 4.75 -27.78
C LEU A 422 4.92 3.70 -28.89
N GLU A 423 3.79 3.39 -29.51
CA GLU A 423 3.71 2.46 -30.64
C GLU A 423 4.59 2.92 -31.81
N LYS A 424 4.49 4.21 -32.20
CA LYS A 424 5.34 4.80 -33.24
C LYS A 424 6.84 4.77 -32.90
N SER A 425 7.19 4.89 -31.63
CA SER A 425 8.59 4.87 -31.18
C SER A 425 9.21 3.47 -31.21
N GLY A 426 8.39 2.41 -31.15
CA GLY A 426 8.84 1.02 -31.07
C GLY A 426 9.59 0.67 -29.78
N MET A 427 9.58 1.54 -28.77
CA MET A 427 10.28 1.29 -27.51
C MET A 427 9.48 0.41 -26.56
N GLN A 428 10.22 -0.33 -25.74
CA GLN A 428 9.67 -1.25 -24.75
C GLN A 428 9.94 -0.73 -23.33
N PHE A 429 8.99 -0.94 -22.43
CA PHE A 429 9.22 -0.70 -21.00
C PHE A 429 9.65 -1.98 -20.31
N ILE A 430 10.66 -1.88 -19.45
CA ILE A 430 11.14 -3.01 -18.66
C ILE A 430 10.33 -3.11 -17.38
N ILE A 431 9.89 -4.34 -17.08
CA ILE A 431 9.15 -4.67 -15.86
C ILE A 431 9.62 -6.03 -15.33
N GLN A 432 9.67 -6.18 -14.01
CA GLN A 432 10.02 -7.46 -13.40
C GLN A 432 8.81 -8.43 -13.38
N SER A 433 9.05 -9.74 -13.42
CA SER A 433 7.98 -10.76 -13.51
C SER A 433 6.90 -10.70 -12.43
N ASP A 434 7.23 -10.47 -11.15
CA ASP A 434 6.24 -10.33 -10.08
C ASP A 434 5.51 -8.98 -10.16
N GLU A 435 6.19 -7.89 -10.53
CA GLU A 435 5.55 -6.59 -10.79
C GLU A 435 4.55 -6.69 -11.96
N PHE A 436 4.91 -7.44 -13.01
CA PHE A 436 4.04 -7.72 -14.15
C PHE A 436 2.78 -8.47 -13.70
N VAL A 437 2.92 -9.54 -12.93
CA VAL A 437 1.77 -10.30 -12.39
C VAL A 437 0.88 -9.41 -11.52
N LEU A 438 1.47 -8.54 -10.70
CA LEU A 438 0.73 -7.62 -9.84
C LEU A 438 -0.06 -6.59 -10.65
N LEU A 439 0.56 -5.98 -11.66
CA LEU A 439 -0.10 -5.01 -12.52
C LEU A 439 -1.11 -5.66 -13.46
N ASP A 440 -0.91 -6.91 -13.86
CA ASP A 440 -1.87 -7.66 -14.67
C ASP A 440 -3.14 -8.03 -13.89
N SER A 441 -2.97 -8.34 -12.61
CA SER A 441 -4.10 -8.73 -11.75
C SER A 441 -4.89 -7.55 -11.20
N TYR A 442 -4.26 -6.40 -10.98
CA TYR A 442 -4.89 -5.28 -10.26
C TYR A 442 -4.79 -3.91 -10.96
N GLY A 443 -4.02 -3.80 -12.03
CA GLY A 443 -3.85 -2.56 -12.79
C GLY A 443 -4.44 -2.65 -14.19
N ASN A 444 -4.39 -1.54 -14.93
CA ASN A 444 -4.73 -1.52 -16.35
C ASN A 444 -3.50 -1.81 -17.21
N LEU A 445 -2.97 -3.05 -17.13
CA LEU A 445 -1.78 -3.44 -17.90
C LEU A 445 -2.12 -3.92 -19.32
N THR A 446 -3.38 -4.32 -19.58
CA THR A 446 -3.84 -4.93 -20.84
C THR A 446 -3.44 -4.14 -22.08
N GLU A 447 -3.65 -2.83 -22.07
CA GLU A 447 -3.30 -1.91 -23.17
C GLU A 447 -1.78 -1.83 -23.40
N TYR A 448 -0.98 -2.02 -22.35
CA TYR A 448 0.46 -1.85 -22.37
C TYR A 448 1.23 -3.17 -22.57
N LYS A 449 0.57 -4.33 -22.47
CA LYS A 449 1.23 -5.66 -22.51
C LYS A 449 2.14 -5.85 -23.73
N ALA A 450 1.73 -5.36 -24.89
CA ALA A 450 2.50 -5.48 -26.13
C ALA A 450 3.88 -4.80 -26.07
N PHE A 451 4.04 -3.79 -25.21
CA PHE A 451 5.27 -3.01 -25.06
C PHE A 451 6.11 -3.44 -23.85
N ALA A 452 5.66 -4.45 -23.10
CA ALA A 452 6.33 -4.92 -21.89
C ALA A 452 7.49 -5.87 -22.23
N LYS A 453 8.69 -5.56 -21.73
CA LYS A 453 9.83 -6.47 -21.69
C LYS A 453 9.98 -7.00 -20.27
N VAL A 454 9.52 -8.23 -20.06
CA VAL A 454 9.54 -8.88 -18.74
C VAL A 454 10.92 -9.47 -18.45
N ILE A 455 11.52 -9.08 -17.32
CA ILE A 455 12.77 -9.63 -16.80
C ILE A 455 12.57 -10.31 -15.44
N SER A 456 13.41 -11.28 -15.10
CA SER A 456 13.29 -12.01 -13.83
C SER A 456 14.00 -11.31 -12.67
N SER A 457 15.14 -10.66 -12.93
CA SER A 457 15.99 -10.04 -11.92
C SER A 457 15.53 -8.64 -11.56
N PHE A 458 15.14 -8.44 -10.30
CA PHE A 458 14.82 -7.12 -9.76
C PHE A 458 16.07 -6.23 -9.63
N ASP A 459 17.24 -6.83 -9.43
CA ASP A 459 18.50 -6.10 -9.37
C ASP A 459 18.91 -5.53 -10.73
N GLU A 460 18.69 -6.29 -11.81
CA GLU A 460 18.91 -5.83 -13.18
C GLU A 460 17.97 -4.67 -13.53
N LEU A 461 16.69 -4.77 -13.17
CA LEU A 461 15.72 -3.68 -13.33
C LEU A 461 16.21 -2.40 -12.66
N ASN A 462 16.63 -2.49 -11.40
CA ASN A 462 17.13 -1.35 -10.65
C ASN A 462 18.40 -0.78 -11.28
N GLN A 463 19.36 -1.61 -11.72
CA GLN A 463 20.57 -1.13 -12.37
C GLN A 463 20.27 -0.35 -13.66
N LEU A 464 19.42 -0.88 -14.54
CA LEU A 464 19.05 -0.21 -15.79
C LEU A 464 18.30 1.10 -15.53
N ARG A 465 17.38 1.08 -14.57
CA ARG A 465 16.59 2.25 -14.15
C ARG A 465 17.44 3.33 -13.50
N ASP A 466 18.28 2.96 -12.53
CA ASP A 466 19.10 3.89 -11.74
C ASP A 466 20.27 4.47 -12.56
N ASN A 467 20.73 3.75 -13.58
CA ASN A 467 21.71 4.25 -14.55
C ASN A 467 21.09 5.08 -15.68
N TYR A 468 19.76 5.27 -15.69
CA TYR A 468 19.03 6.05 -16.68
C TYR A 468 19.33 5.61 -18.14
N ASP A 469 19.29 4.31 -18.42
CA ASP A 469 19.49 3.81 -19.78
C ASP A 469 18.30 4.15 -20.68
N SER A 470 18.49 5.09 -21.61
CA SER A 470 17.46 5.64 -22.50
C SER A 470 16.96 4.70 -23.61
N ARG A 471 17.47 3.46 -23.69
CA ARG A 471 16.99 2.46 -24.65
C ARG A 471 15.63 1.88 -24.26
N TYR A 472 15.25 2.03 -23.00
CA TYR A 472 14.03 1.46 -22.44
C TYR A 472 13.25 2.50 -21.64
N LEU A 473 11.96 2.23 -21.49
CA LEU A 473 11.11 2.91 -20.51
C LEU A 473 11.13 2.10 -19.21
N TYR A 474 10.81 2.75 -18.09
CA TYR A 474 10.76 2.06 -16.80
C TYR A 474 9.49 2.37 -16.05
N THR A 475 9.03 1.40 -15.28
CA THR A 475 7.94 1.62 -14.35
C THR A 475 8.48 2.30 -13.08
N VAL A 476 7.75 3.28 -12.57
CA VAL A 476 8.07 4.01 -11.34
C VAL A 476 6.81 4.35 -10.57
N THR A 477 6.93 4.27 -9.26
CA THR A 477 5.87 4.65 -8.33
C THR A 477 5.95 6.13 -7.93
N SER A 478 4.85 6.69 -7.44
CA SER A 478 4.76 8.04 -6.88
C SER A 478 5.76 8.29 -5.75
N SER A 479 6.15 7.24 -5.02
CA SER A 479 7.19 7.31 -3.99
C SER A 479 8.61 7.36 -4.55
N GLN A 480 8.85 6.82 -5.76
CA GLN A 480 10.17 6.75 -6.39
C GLN A 480 10.46 7.93 -7.30
N TRP A 481 9.47 8.42 -8.06
CA TRP A 481 9.67 9.50 -9.03
C TRP A 481 10.32 10.76 -8.43
N PRO A 482 9.88 11.29 -7.26
CA PRO A 482 10.50 12.47 -6.67
C PRO A 482 12.01 12.29 -6.40
N LEU A 483 12.45 11.07 -6.07
CA LEU A 483 13.86 10.78 -5.86
C LEU A 483 14.64 10.88 -7.18
N HIS A 484 14.12 10.28 -8.25
CA HIS A 484 14.73 10.40 -9.58
C HIS A 484 14.72 11.84 -10.09
N GLU A 485 13.66 12.61 -9.80
CA GLU A 485 13.59 14.01 -10.15
C GLU A 485 14.66 14.83 -9.43
N GLN A 486 14.88 14.62 -8.12
CA GLN A 486 15.96 15.30 -7.38
C GLN A 486 17.35 14.88 -7.87
N GLN A 487 17.57 13.59 -8.16
CA GLN A 487 18.85 13.10 -8.68
C GLN A 487 19.20 13.75 -10.03
N GLN A 488 18.20 13.90 -10.91
CA GLN A 488 18.40 14.49 -12.23
C GLN A 488 18.73 15.99 -12.20
N LYS A 489 18.49 16.70 -11.09
CA LYS A 489 18.91 18.11 -10.95
C LYS A 489 20.42 18.30 -10.95
N PHE A 490 21.18 17.24 -10.65
CA PHE A 490 22.65 17.25 -10.71
C PHE A 490 23.18 16.95 -12.11
N PHE A 491 22.32 16.54 -13.05
CA PHE A 491 22.70 16.37 -14.44
C PHE A 491 22.60 17.71 -15.18
N THR A 492 23.43 17.89 -16.21
CA THR A 492 23.37 19.08 -17.07
C THR A 492 21.96 19.27 -17.65
N LYS A 493 21.26 18.17 -17.93
CA LYS A 493 19.88 18.14 -18.41
C LYS A 493 19.17 16.89 -17.86
N PRO A 494 17.86 16.95 -17.59
CA PRO A 494 17.09 15.77 -17.24
C PRO A 494 17.09 14.77 -18.40
N LEU A 495 17.31 13.49 -18.08
CA LEU A 495 17.36 12.39 -19.04
C LEU A 495 15.98 11.73 -19.22
N PHE A 496 15.18 11.73 -18.15
CA PHE A 496 13.86 11.14 -18.07
C PHE A 496 12.85 12.12 -17.49
N ARG A 497 11.59 11.93 -17.88
CA ARG A 497 10.42 12.61 -17.33
C ARG A 497 9.35 11.58 -16.95
N LEU A 498 8.46 11.96 -16.04
CA LEU A 498 7.25 11.19 -15.79
C LEU A 498 6.27 11.39 -16.95
N SER A 499 5.59 10.32 -17.33
CA SER A 499 4.47 10.36 -18.28
C SER A 499 3.15 10.17 -17.56
N ASP A 500 2.05 10.59 -18.21
CA ASP A 500 0.69 10.37 -17.71
C ASP A 500 0.17 8.94 -17.95
N MET A 501 0.99 8.10 -18.60
CA MET A 501 0.75 6.67 -18.81
C MET A 501 0.96 5.94 -17.48
N CYS A 502 -0.14 5.69 -16.78
CA CYS A 502 -0.14 5.06 -15.47
C CYS A 502 -1.01 3.81 -15.46
N PHE A 503 -0.46 2.74 -14.88
CA PHE A 503 -1.13 1.45 -14.71
C PHE A 503 -2.13 1.49 -13.57
N VAL A 504 -1.81 2.28 -12.53
CA VAL A 504 -2.57 2.40 -11.28
C VAL A 504 -2.50 3.86 -10.83
N LYS A 505 -3.63 4.45 -10.42
CA LYS A 505 -3.71 5.83 -9.93
C LYS A 505 -4.42 5.87 -8.57
N LEU A 506 -3.83 6.58 -7.61
CA LEU A 506 -4.42 6.86 -6.30
C LEU A 506 -4.88 5.62 -5.51
N THR A 507 -4.16 4.50 -5.63
CA THR A 507 -4.51 3.28 -4.89
C THR A 507 -3.95 3.33 -3.48
N GLY A 508 -4.78 3.06 -2.48
CA GLY A 508 -4.37 3.04 -1.09
C GLY A 508 -3.36 1.93 -0.80
N ILE A 509 -2.23 2.28 -0.19
CA ILE A 509 -1.22 1.33 0.29
C ILE A 509 -1.13 1.38 1.82
N SER A 510 -0.88 0.23 2.42
CA SER A 510 -0.98 0.02 3.87
C SER A 510 0.17 -0.85 4.37
N VAL A 511 0.38 -0.85 5.69
CA VAL A 511 1.34 -1.76 6.33
C VAL A 511 0.75 -3.15 6.40
N GLY A 512 1.47 -4.12 5.84
CA GLY A 512 1.17 -5.53 5.97
C GLY A 512 1.47 -6.05 7.38
N LEU A 513 0.53 -6.80 7.94
CA LEU A 513 0.56 -7.35 9.30
C LEU A 513 0.23 -8.85 9.26
N GLN A 514 0.85 -9.62 10.16
CA GLN A 514 0.52 -11.04 10.31
C GLN A 514 -1.00 -11.24 10.54
N ASN A 515 -1.55 -12.37 10.11
CA ASN A 515 -2.94 -12.69 10.36
C ASN A 515 -3.27 -12.64 11.87
N ASN A 516 -4.40 -12.03 12.24
CA ASN A 516 -4.79 -11.77 13.63
C ASN A 516 -3.72 -11.02 14.46
N SER A 517 -2.90 -10.18 13.81
CA SER A 517 -1.83 -9.43 14.48
C SER A 517 -2.36 -8.66 15.68
N ILE A 518 -1.70 -8.80 16.83
CA ILE A 518 -2.00 -8.05 18.06
C ILE A 518 -1.71 -6.55 17.91
N TYR A 519 -0.96 -6.14 16.89
CA TYR A 519 -0.54 -4.76 16.71
C TYR A 519 -1.44 -3.90 15.83
N LYS A 520 -2.33 -4.50 15.03
CA LYS A 520 -3.24 -3.80 14.11
C LYS A 520 -4.00 -2.62 14.72
N GLU A 521 -4.82 -2.86 15.75
CA GLU A 521 -5.63 -1.81 16.38
C GLU A 521 -4.77 -0.73 17.06
N PRO A 522 -3.75 -1.06 17.88
CA PRO A 522 -2.79 -0.07 18.40
C PRO A 522 -2.13 0.77 17.31
N TYR A 523 -1.77 0.15 16.19
CA TYR A 523 -1.14 0.84 15.06
C TYR A 523 -2.12 1.82 14.41
N ILE A 524 -3.34 1.38 14.07
CA ILE A 524 -4.40 2.23 13.51
C ILE A 524 -4.72 3.42 14.44
N LYS A 525 -4.84 3.18 15.75
CA LYS A 525 -5.08 4.25 16.73
C LYS A 525 -3.92 5.25 16.79
N SER A 526 -2.69 4.78 16.53
CA SER A 526 -1.51 5.63 16.52
C SER A 526 -1.44 6.47 15.25
N THR A 527 -1.66 5.86 14.08
CA THR A 527 -1.64 6.56 12.79
C THR A 527 -2.76 7.60 12.66
N ARG A 528 -3.96 7.33 13.20
CA ARG A 528 -5.05 8.32 13.21
C ARG A 528 -4.68 9.63 13.91
N LYS A 529 -3.90 9.58 14.99
CA LYS A 529 -3.42 10.79 15.67
C LYS A 529 -2.44 11.59 14.84
N PHE A 530 -1.61 10.93 14.03
CA PHE A 530 -0.66 11.61 13.13
C PHE A 530 -1.34 12.23 11.90
N LYS A 531 -2.51 11.73 11.51
CA LYS A 531 -3.30 12.26 10.39
C LYS A 531 -4.23 13.42 10.77
N GLN A 532 -4.34 13.76 12.05
CA GLN A 532 -5.11 14.95 12.43
C GLN A 532 -4.32 16.19 11.99
N PRO A 533 -4.90 17.05 11.14
CA PRO A 533 -4.30 18.35 10.85
C PRO A 533 -4.12 19.09 12.18
N ILE A 534 -2.90 19.58 12.40
CA ILE A 534 -2.62 20.57 13.44
C ILE A 534 -3.34 21.83 12.98
N PHE A 535 -4.57 22.01 13.44
CA PHE A 535 -5.31 23.27 13.28
C PHE A 535 -5.00 24.19 14.46
#